data_AF-A0A7J6LHA4-F1
#
_entry.id   AF-A0A7J6LHA4-F1
#
_cell.length_a   1.000
_cell.length_b   1.000
_cell.length_c   1.000
_cell.angle_alpha   90.00
_cell.angle_beta   90.00
_cell.angle_gamma   90.00
#
_symmetry.space_group_name_H-M   'P 1'
#
loop_
_entity.id
_entity.type
_entity.pdbx_description
1 polymer ?
#
loop_
_entity_poly.entity_id
_entity_poly.type
_entity_poly.pdbx_seq_one_letter_code
_entity_poly.pdbx_strand_id
1 'polypeptide(L)'
;MPLQFMSSVNAAVSTTATSTHPSAYTRFLNHKEAALAHEKNSEWRLAVFEWRECFRIRPRDEEVSAKLREAETRVQGPDRVAIPLRKIIGHFNLAIRYWDAGKASLALSESYLAGELLEKYGLPLGCALHNMHAIEIVSASFKEKDQETQENVDRCPHSVKYSYERAVLLFDKRQLTAAYEQLSKCKELMKWKRKVKHLSRPKEDPLMERLGLRTTFPTDTEQGAGLLTGSATSSARSMGQRSGSSCEQEISGIEDDILCVKELIALYQQSSDSRRSSKGKGGPPQILPCLLCRFEGSLDTDEDISDSAARSAAVDDTNTVYSAAPLDECTAWWETLCACDESNQLSG
;
A
#
# COMPACT_ATOMS: atom_id res chain seq x y z
N MET A 1 -66.76 30.32 -5.47
CA MET A 1 -67.15 30.48 -4.06
C MET A 1 -68.37 29.60 -3.83
N PRO A 2 -68.39 28.61 -2.92
CA PRO A 2 -67.42 28.29 -1.86
C PRO A 2 -66.62 26.99 -2.11
N LEU A 3 -65.40 26.98 -1.58
CA LEU A 3 -64.50 25.82 -1.47
C LEU A 3 -64.78 25.11 -0.14
N GLN A 4 -65.04 23.80 -0.17
CA GLN A 4 -65.07 22.97 1.03
C GLN A 4 -63.86 22.03 1.06
N PHE A 5 -63.07 22.26 2.11
CA PHE A 5 -62.11 21.36 2.74
C PHE A 5 -62.52 19.88 2.68
N MET A 6 -61.60 19.01 2.27
CA MET A 6 -61.43 17.68 2.88
C MET A 6 -59.94 17.33 2.94
N SER A 7 -59.51 17.15 4.17
CA SER A 7 -58.18 16.78 4.65
C SER A 7 -57.91 15.29 4.33
N SER A 8 -56.81 14.99 3.64
CA SER A 8 -56.21 13.65 3.65
C SER A 8 -54.91 13.74 4.42
N VAL A 9 -54.93 13.19 5.63
CA VAL A 9 -53.79 13.08 6.54
C VAL A 9 -52.88 11.98 6.00
N ASN A 10 -51.64 12.35 5.65
CA ASN A 10 -50.57 11.42 5.37
C ASN A 10 -50.30 10.55 6.61
N ALA A 11 -50.63 9.27 6.54
CA ALA A 11 -50.15 8.28 7.47
C ALA A 11 -48.65 8.03 7.20
N ALA A 12 -47.81 8.77 7.91
CA ALA A 12 -46.39 8.49 8.01
C ALA A 12 -46.19 7.15 8.72
N VAL A 13 -46.02 6.07 7.95
CA VAL A 13 -45.55 4.78 8.46
C VAL A 13 -44.09 4.97 8.88
N SER A 14 -43.90 5.27 10.15
CA SER A 14 -42.61 5.19 10.83
C SER A 14 -42.19 3.73 10.91
N THR A 15 -41.44 3.27 9.91
CA THR A 15 -40.67 2.03 10.00
C THR A 15 -39.45 2.30 10.87
N THR A 16 -39.63 2.10 12.18
CA THR A 16 -38.53 2.00 13.13
C THR A 16 -37.75 0.72 12.80
N ALA A 17 -36.69 0.87 12.02
CA ALA A 17 -35.67 -0.15 11.84
C ALA A 17 -35.05 -0.45 13.21
N THR A 18 -35.58 -1.48 13.87
CA THR A 18 -34.98 -2.05 15.07
C THR A 18 -33.68 -2.70 14.63
N SER A 19 -32.58 -1.99 14.85
CA SER A 19 -31.23 -2.51 14.76
C SER A 19 -31.10 -3.69 15.73
N THR A 20 -31.33 -4.89 15.20
CA THR A 20 -31.14 -6.16 15.87
C THR A 20 -29.66 -6.51 15.86
N HIS A 21 -28.84 -5.69 16.53
CA HIS A 21 -27.52 -6.17 16.92
C HIS A 21 -27.72 -7.31 17.92
N PRO A 22 -27.18 -8.52 17.65
CA PRO A 22 -27.24 -9.59 18.63
C PRO A 22 -26.58 -9.12 19.92
N SER A 23 -27.35 -9.25 21.01
CA SER A 23 -26.90 -9.05 22.39
C SER A 23 -25.52 -9.70 22.61
N ALA A 24 -24.68 -9.09 23.42
CA ALA A 24 -23.37 -9.64 23.76
C ALA A 24 -23.47 -11.10 24.27
N TYR A 25 -24.60 -11.45 24.89
CA TYR A 25 -24.91 -12.81 25.34
C TYR A 25 -25.11 -13.82 24.19
N THR A 26 -25.81 -13.45 23.12
CA THR A 26 -25.98 -14.32 21.95
C THR A 26 -24.68 -14.50 21.18
N ARG A 27 -23.80 -13.48 21.13
CA ARG A 27 -22.44 -13.65 20.57
C ARG A 27 -21.62 -14.64 21.38
N PHE A 28 -21.62 -14.53 22.71
CA PHE A 28 -20.89 -15.46 23.58
C PHE A 28 -21.34 -16.92 23.41
N LEU A 29 -22.66 -17.17 23.34
CA LEU A 29 -23.19 -18.52 23.10
C LEU A 29 -22.78 -19.05 21.73
N ASN A 30 -22.87 -18.24 20.68
CA ASN A 30 -22.41 -18.63 19.34
C ASN A 30 -20.90 -18.95 19.31
N HIS A 31 -20.07 -18.16 20.00
CA HIS A 31 -18.63 -18.43 20.12
C HIS A 31 -18.34 -19.72 20.90
N LYS A 32 -19.08 -19.99 21.98
CA LYS A 32 -18.93 -21.22 22.77
C LYS A 32 -19.34 -22.46 21.97
N GLU A 33 -20.45 -22.39 21.24
CA GLU A 33 -20.90 -23.46 20.35
C GLU A 33 -19.93 -23.68 19.19
N ALA A 34 -19.40 -22.60 18.59
CA ALA A 34 -18.35 -22.69 17.59
C ALA A 34 -17.07 -23.32 18.13
N ALA A 35 -16.63 -22.95 19.35
CA ALA A 35 -15.44 -23.53 19.99
C ALA A 35 -15.60 -25.04 20.26
N LEU A 36 -16.76 -25.46 20.78
CA LEU A 36 -17.07 -26.89 20.99
C LEU A 36 -17.19 -27.66 19.67
N ALA A 37 -17.71 -27.01 18.62
CA ALA A 37 -17.75 -27.59 17.29
C ALA A 37 -16.32 -27.74 16.72
N HIS A 38 -15.43 -26.78 16.96
CA HIS A 38 -14.01 -26.84 16.60
C HIS A 38 -13.27 -27.97 17.33
N GLU A 39 -13.48 -28.12 18.64
CA GLU A 39 -12.88 -29.18 19.45
C GLU A 39 -13.30 -30.56 18.93
N LYS A 40 -14.61 -30.78 18.73
CA LYS A 40 -15.10 -32.02 18.10
C LYS A 40 -14.55 -32.23 16.69
N ASN A 41 -14.46 -31.17 15.87
CA ASN A 41 -13.87 -31.29 14.53
C ASN A 41 -12.39 -31.70 14.59
N SER A 42 -11.65 -31.20 15.58
CA SER A 42 -10.24 -31.53 15.79
C SER A 42 -10.05 -33.01 16.17
N GLU A 43 -10.93 -33.56 17.01
CA GLU A 43 -10.97 -34.98 17.36
C GLU A 43 -11.23 -35.86 16.12
N TRP A 44 -12.20 -35.49 15.28
CA TRP A 44 -12.49 -36.22 14.05
C TRP A 44 -11.34 -36.14 13.04
N ARG A 45 -10.60 -35.03 12.96
CA ARG A 45 -9.40 -34.91 12.11
C ARG A 45 -8.27 -35.81 12.59
N LEU A 46 -8.03 -35.88 13.90
CA LEU A 46 -7.09 -36.83 14.49
C LEU A 46 -7.49 -38.27 14.16
N ALA A 47 -8.78 -38.60 14.30
CA ALA A 47 -9.30 -39.91 13.94
C ALA A 47 -9.06 -40.22 12.44
N VAL A 48 -9.31 -39.29 11.52
CA VAL A 48 -9.01 -39.49 10.08
C VAL A 48 -7.54 -39.80 9.87
N PHE A 49 -6.61 -39.11 10.54
CA PHE A 49 -5.19 -39.37 10.43
C PHE A 49 -4.82 -40.78 10.91
N GLU A 50 -5.30 -41.17 12.09
CA GLU A 50 -5.06 -42.50 12.68
C GLU A 50 -5.64 -43.61 11.80
N TRP A 51 -6.86 -43.43 11.26
CA TRP A 51 -7.50 -44.40 10.39
C TRP A 51 -6.82 -44.51 9.01
N ARG A 52 -6.28 -43.41 8.47
CA ARG A 52 -5.46 -43.45 7.24
C ARG A 52 -4.19 -44.26 7.45
N GLU A 53 -3.54 -44.11 8.59
CA GLU A 53 -2.33 -44.88 8.90
C GLU A 53 -2.66 -46.36 9.14
N CYS A 54 -3.77 -46.66 9.82
CA CYS A 54 -4.28 -48.02 9.95
C CYS A 54 -4.61 -48.65 8.59
N PHE A 55 -5.24 -47.89 7.68
CA PHE A 55 -5.58 -48.33 6.32
C PHE A 55 -4.32 -48.57 5.47
N ARG A 56 -3.29 -47.75 5.63
CA ARG A 56 -1.98 -47.93 4.96
C ARG A 56 -1.33 -49.27 5.33
N ILE A 57 -1.44 -49.68 6.60
CA ILE A 57 -0.89 -50.94 7.11
C ILE A 57 -1.79 -52.13 6.73
N ARG A 58 -3.12 -51.94 6.70
CA ARG A 58 -4.13 -52.99 6.46
C ARG A 58 -5.18 -52.56 5.42
N PRO A 59 -4.82 -52.48 4.12
CA PRO A 59 -5.70 -51.92 3.10
C PRO A 59 -6.90 -52.80 2.72
N ARG A 60 -6.89 -54.09 3.10
CA ARG A 60 -7.98 -55.05 2.82
C ARG A 60 -8.95 -55.24 3.98
N ASP A 61 -8.72 -54.56 5.10
CA ASP A 61 -9.58 -54.65 6.28
C ASP A 61 -10.82 -53.75 6.09
N GLU A 62 -11.98 -54.39 5.94
CA GLU A 62 -13.26 -53.70 5.69
C GLU A 62 -13.68 -52.82 6.87
N GLU A 63 -13.32 -53.20 8.11
CA GLU A 63 -13.68 -52.43 9.31
C GLU A 63 -12.90 -51.12 9.36
N VAL A 64 -11.61 -51.16 9.04
CA VAL A 64 -10.74 -49.98 8.94
C VAL A 64 -11.21 -49.05 7.82
N SER A 65 -11.60 -49.60 6.67
CA SER A 65 -12.14 -48.81 5.56
C SER A 65 -13.48 -48.16 5.91
N ALA A 66 -14.37 -48.87 6.62
CA ALA A 66 -15.65 -48.32 7.06
C ALA A 66 -15.49 -47.18 8.07
N LYS A 67 -14.60 -47.36 9.07
CA LYS A 67 -14.31 -46.32 10.09
C LYS A 67 -13.62 -45.10 9.49
N LEU A 68 -12.70 -45.30 8.54
CA LEU A 68 -12.11 -44.20 7.78
C LEU A 68 -13.19 -43.41 7.04
N ARG A 69 -14.08 -44.10 6.33
CA ARG A 69 -15.17 -43.44 5.58
C ARG A 69 -16.13 -42.69 6.49
N GLU A 70 -16.46 -43.24 7.66
CA GLU A 70 -17.28 -42.58 8.67
C GLU A 70 -16.59 -41.32 9.20
N ALA A 71 -15.31 -41.42 9.59
CA ALA A 71 -14.54 -40.29 10.06
C ALA A 71 -14.43 -39.19 8.98
N GLU A 72 -14.17 -39.57 7.73
CA GLU A 72 -14.13 -38.65 6.58
C GLU A 72 -15.48 -37.97 6.33
N THR A 73 -16.62 -38.69 6.41
CA THR A 73 -17.95 -38.07 6.29
C THR A 73 -18.27 -37.13 7.44
N ARG A 74 -17.82 -37.45 8.67
CA ARG A 74 -17.98 -36.58 9.85
C ARG A 74 -17.12 -35.32 9.75
N VAL A 75 -15.91 -35.42 9.21
CA VAL A 75 -15.03 -34.27 8.96
C VAL A 75 -15.53 -33.43 7.78
N GLN A 76 -16.00 -34.06 6.70
CA GLN A 76 -16.51 -33.37 5.51
C GLN A 76 -17.83 -32.64 5.80
N GLY A 77 -18.68 -33.19 6.68
CA GLY A 77 -20.01 -32.62 6.95
C GLY A 77 -20.91 -32.62 5.71
N PRO A 78 -22.24 -32.43 5.88
CA PRO A 78 -23.18 -32.58 4.77
C PRO A 78 -23.16 -31.46 3.71
N ASP A 79 -22.42 -30.36 3.88
CA ASP A 79 -22.43 -29.25 2.93
C ASP A 79 -21.19 -28.33 3.08
N ARG A 80 -19.97 -28.87 3.01
CA ARG A 80 -18.80 -28.00 2.83
C ARG A 80 -18.74 -27.56 1.38
N VAL A 81 -19.40 -26.44 1.09
CA VAL A 81 -19.22 -25.71 -0.16
C VAL A 81 -17.72 -25.43 -0.30
N ALA A 82 -17.09 -25.99 -1.33
CA ALA A 82 -15.68 -25.79 -1.58
C ALA A 82 -15.40 -24.28 -1.74
N ILE A 83 -14.80 -23.68 -0.70
CA ILE A 83 -14.47 -22.27 -0.69
C ILE A 83 -13.29 -22.08 -1.66
N PRO A 84 -13.41 -21.24 -2.70
CA PRO A 84 -12.36 -21.01 -3.68
C PRO A 84 -11.29 -20.06 -3.10
N LEU A 85 -10.62 -20.48 -2.02
CA LEU A 85 -9.66 -19.65 -1.28
C LEU A 85 -8.57 -19.09 -2.18
N ARG A 86 -8.05 -19.90 -3.11
CA ARG A 86 -7.06 -19.43 -4.11
C ARG A 86 -7.57 -18.25 -4.94
N LYS A 87 -8.87 -18.24 -5.28
CA LYS A 87 -9.49 -17.14 -6.03
C LYS A 87 -9.61 -15.88 -5.17
N ILE A 88 -10.07 -16.02 -3.93
CA ILE A 88 -10.17 -14.91 -2.95
C ILE A 88 -8.79 -14.27 -2.74
N ILE A 89 -7.78 -15.09 -2.48
CA ILE A 89 -6.40 -14.66 -2.27
C ILE A 89 -5.81 -14.03 -3.53
N GLY A 90 -6.18 -14.55 -4.71
CA GLY A 90 -5.84 -13.96 -6.00
C GLY A 90 -6.33 -12.52 -6.13
N HIS A 91 -7.62 -12.27 -5.88
CA HIS A 91 -8.21 -10.93 -5.91
C HIS A 91 -7.56 -10.00 -4.86
N PHE A 92 -7.37 -10.49 -3.63
CA PHE A 92 -6.71 -9.74 -2.58
C PHE A 92 -5.28 -9.28 -2.96
N ASN A 93 -4.46 -10.18 -3.51
CA ASN A 93 -3.11 -9.84 -3.94
C ASN A 93 -3.09 -8.94 -5.19
N LEU A 94 -4.04 -9.13 -6.11
CA LEU A 94 -4.18 -8.26 -7.28
C LEU A 94 -4.53 -6.83 -6.86
N ALA A 95 -5.40 -6.66 -5.86
CA ALA A 95 -5.72 -5.35 -5.31
C ALA A 95 -4.46 -4.60 -4.86
N ILE A 96 -3.61 -5.25 -4.05
CA ILE A 96 -2.37 -4.67 -3.55
C ILE A 96 -1.40 -4.35 -4.69
N ARG A 97 -1.24 -5.25 -5.67
CA ARG A 97 -0.36 -5.03 -6.82
C ARG A 97 -0.84 -3.88 -7.71
N TYR A 98 -2.15 -3.78 -7.93
CA TYR A 98 -2.72 -2.65 -8.67
C TYR A 98 -2.56 -1.35 -7.90
N TRP A 99 -2.69 -1.37 -6.58
CA TRP A 99 -2.40 -0.21 -5.74
C TRP A 99 -0.94 0.22 -5.88
N ASP A 100 0.01 -0.70 -5.73
CA ASP A 100 1.44 -0.44 -5.86
C ASP A 100 1.80 0.13 -7.24
N ALA A 101 1.06 -0.27 -8.29
CA ALA A 101 1.19 0.22 -9.65
C ALA A 101 0.44 1.54 -9.93
N GLY A 102 -0.15 2.18 -8.93
CA GLY A 102 -0.89 3.44 -9.06
C GLY A 102 -2.28 3.31 -9.70
N LYS A 103 -2.81 2.09 -9.83
CA LYS A 103 -4.10 1.79 -10.47
C LYS A 103 -5.21 1.65 -9.42
N ALA A 104 -5.52 2.76 -8.73
CA ALA A 104 -6.45 2.78 -7.60
C ALA A 104 -7.84 2.20 -7.91
N SER A 105 -8.40 2.49 -9.09
CA SER A 105 -9.73 1.99 -9.49
C SER A 105 -9.76 0.46 -9.66
N LEU A 106 -8.73 -0.11 -10.29
CA LEU A 106 -8.60 -1.57 -10.41
C LEU A 106 -8.33 -2.21 -9.05
N ALA A 107 -7.50 -1.59 -8.23
CA ALA A 107 -7.22 -2.07 -6.87
C ALA A 107 -8.50 -2.17 -6.02
N LEU A 108 -9.35 -1.14 -6.11
CA LEU A 108 -10.62 -1.10 -5.40
C LEU A 108 -11.58 -2.17 -5.95
N SER A 109 -11.70 -2.29 -7.27
CA SER A 109 -12.52 -3.34 -7.91
C SER A 109 -12.13 -4.75 -7.47
N GLU A 110 -10.84 -5.06 -7.43
CA GLU A 110 -10.36 -6.37 -6.97
C GLU A 110 -10.63 -6.60 -5.48
N SER A 111 -10.57 -5.53 -4.67
CA SER A 111 -10.88 -5.62 -3.24
C SER A 111 -12.37 -5.91 -3.01
N TYR A 112 -13.27 -5.28 -3.78
CA TYR A 112 -14.71 -5.61 -3.76
C TYR A 112 -14.95 -7.06 -4.17
N LEU A 113 -14.33 -7.54 -5.25
CA LEU A 113 -14.49 -8.95 -5.68
C LEU A 113 -14.01 -9.94 -4.60
N ALA A 114 -12.95 -9.62 -3.88
CA ALA A 114 -12.52 -10.43 -2.73
C ALA A 114 -13.57 -10.41 -1.60
N GLY A 115 -14.11 -9.23 -1.27
CA GLY A 115 -15.17 -9.05 -0.27
C GLY A 115 -16.46 -9.79 -0.61
N GLU A 116 -16.96 -9.65 -1.84
CA GLU A 116 -18.16 -10.34 -2.33
C GLU A 116 -18.01 -11.86 -2.26
N LEU A 117 -16.82 -12.38 -2.58
CA LEU A 117 -16.56 -13.81 -2.44
C LEU A 117 -16.57 -14.21 -0.96
N LEU A 118 -15.93 -13.45 -0.07
CA LEU A 118 -15.95 -13.75 1.37
C LEU A 118 -17.38 -13.77 1.92
N GLU A 119 -18.19 -12.75 1.61
CA GLU A 119 -19.60 -12.68 2.01
C GLU A 119 -20.42 -13.84 1.46
N LYS A 120 -20.23 -14.17 0.18
CA LYS A 120 -20.93 -15.30 -0.47
C LYS A 120 -20.69 -16.62 0.25
N TYR A 121 -19.51 -16.81 0.84
CA TYR A 121 -19.15 -18.02 1.59
C TYR A 121 -19.35 -17.85 3.11
N GLY A 122 -19.99 -16.77 3.57
CA GLY A 122 -20.25 -16.51 4.99
C GLY A 122 -18.98 -16.26 5.81
N LEU A 123 -17.92 -15.80 5.17
CA LEU A 123 -16.64 -15.50 5.80
C LEU A 123 -16.57 -14.01 6.18
N PRO A 124 -15.87 -13.67 7.28
CA PRO A 124 -15.62 -12.27 7.62
C PRO A 124 -14.78 -11.58 6.53
N LEU A 125 -15.10 -10.31 6.24
CA LEU A 125 -14.41 -9.50 5.23
C LEU A 125 -12.92 -9.27 5.54
N GLY A 126 -12.58 -9.11 6.83
CA GLY A 126 -11.21 -8.97 7.34
C GLY A 126 -10.34 -8.01 6.52
N CYS A 127 -9.16 -8.49 6.10
CA CYS A 127 -8.17 -7.68 5.38
C CYS A 127 -8.65 -7.15 4.02
N ALA A 128 -9.67 -7.76 3.38
CA ALA A 128 -10.21 -7.22 2.14
C ALA A 128 -10.88 -5.86 2.37
N LEU A 129 -11.62 -5.72 3.49
CA LEU A 129 -12.24 -4.45 3.89
C LEU A 129 -11.19 -3.40 4.27
N HIS A 130 -10.11 -3.80 4.96
CA HIS A 130 -9.00 -2.90 5.28
C HIS A 130 -8.38 -2.30 4.01
N ASN A 131 -8.17 -3.11 2.97
CA ASN A 131 -7.66 -2.61 1.69
C ASN A 131 -8.64 -1.62 1.04
N MET A 132 -9.93 -1.93 1.02
CA MET A 132 -10.97 -1.04 0.45
C MET A 132 -10.94 0.33 1.13
N HIS A 133 -11.06 0.36 2.46
CA HIS A 133 -11.06 1.60 3.22
C HIS A 133 -9.75 2.39 3.04
N ALA A 134 -8.60 1.72 3.10
CA ALA A 134 -7.32 2.39 2.89
C ALA A 134 -7.23 3.04 1.49
N ILE A 135 -7.66 2.33 0.44
CA ILE A 135 -7.66 2.85 -0.93
C ILE A 135 -8.59 4.06 -1.04
N GLU A 136 -9.82 3.98 -0.52
CA GLU A 136 -10.81 5.05 -0.58
C GLU A 136 -10.35 6.31 0.15
N ILE A 137 -9.90 6.15 1.40
CA ILE A 137 -9.43 7.24 2.25
C ILE A 137 -8.24 7.94 1.58
N VAL A 138 -7.19 7.18 1.24
CA VAL A 138 -5.97 7.75 0.67
C VAL A 138 -6.25 8.38 -0.70
N SER A 139 -7.09 7.75 -1.53
CA SER A 139 -7.45 8.34 -2.83
C SER A 139 -8.23 9.63 -2.69
N ALA A 140 -9.13 9.72 -1.69
CA ALA A 140 -9.88 10.94 -1.40
C ALA A 140 -8.97 12.05 -0.87
N SER A 141 -8.12 11.75 0.11
CA SER A 141 -7.23 12.74 0.75
C SER A 141 -6.23 13.37 -0.22
N PHE A 142 -5.78 12.62 -1.24
CA PHE A 142 -4.80 13.11 -2.21
C PHE A 142 -5.39 13.47 -3.58
N LYS A 143 -6.72 13.49 -3.74
CA LYS A 143 -7.37 13.62 -5.07
C LYS A 143 -6.89 14.85 -5.86
N GLU A 144 -6.94 16.03 -5.25
CA GLU A 144 -6.58 17.29 -5.90
C GLU A 144 -5.09 17.36 -6.22
N LYS A 145 -4.24 17.01 -5.24
CA LYS A 145 -2.78 16.99 -5.40
C LYS A 145 -2.33 15.95 -6.45
N ASP A 146 -3.04 14.81 -6.54
CA ASP A 146 -2.78 13.80 -7.56
C ASP A 146 -3.09 14.33 -8.96
N GLN A 147 -4.21 15.01 -9.13
CA GLN A 147 -4.55 15.66 -10.41
C GLN A 147 -3.53 16.75 -10.78
N GLU A 148 -3.22 17.66 -9.84
CA GLU A 148 -2.30 18.77 -10.08
C GLU A 148 -0.89 18.28 -10.48
N THR A 149 -0.33 17.34 -9.71
CA THR A 149 1.01 16.81 -10.00
C THR A 149 1.06 16.06 -11.32
N GLN A 150 -0.02 15.35 -11.69
CA GLN A 150 -0.12 14.68 -12.98
C GLN A 150 -0.19 15.70 -14.14
N GLU A 151 -1.03 16.72 -14.02
CA GLU A 151 -1.13 17.80 -15.02
C GLU A 151 0.19 18.54 -15.21
N ASN A 152 0.94 18.80 -14.13
CA ASN A 152 2.26 19.43 -14.20
C ASN A 152 3.30 18.55 -14.92
N VAL A 153 3.27 17.24 -14.71
CA VAL A 153 4.11 16.28 -15.43
C VAL A 153 3.73 16.25 -16.91
N ASP A 154 2.44 16.21 -17.23
CA ASP A 154 1.96 16.15 -18.61
C ASP A 154 2.26 17.45 -19.39
N ARG A 155 2.15 18.61 -18.73
CA ARG A 155 2.52 19.91 -19.31
C ARG A 155 4.03 20.01 -19.56
N CYS A 156 4.84 19.43 -18.68
CA CYS A 156 6.29 19.61 -18.66
C CYS A 156 7.03 18.27 -18.43
N PRO A 157 7.00 17.31 -19.38
CA PRO A 157 7.50 15.94 -19.17
C PRO A 157 9.02 15.83 -18.96
N HIS A 158 9.78 16.86 -19.33
CA HIS A 158 11.24 16.93 -19.14
C HIS A 158 11.64 17.68 -17.85
N SER A 159 10.67 18.10 -17.04
CA SER A 159 10.91 18.77 -15.77
C SER A 159 11.19 17.74 -14.68
N VAL A 160 12.44 17.72 -14.20
CA VAL A 160 12.85 16.90 -13.04
C VAL A 160 12.02 17.25 -11.80
N LYS A 161 11.75 18.55 -11.57
CA LYS A 161 10.98 19.02 -10.42
C LYS A 161 9.60 18.35 -10.36
N TYR A 162 8.81 18.44 -11.43
CA TYR A 162 7.46 17.89 -11.46
C TYR A 162 7.43 16.37 -11.42
N SER A 163 8.39 15.72 -12.09
CA SER A 163 8.53 14.26 -12.02
C SER A 163 8.86 13.79 -10.60
N TYR A 164 9.67 14.56 -9.86
CA TYR A 164 10.05 14.26 -8.48
C TYR A 164 8.89 14.50 -7.51
N GLU A 165 8.21 15.65 -7.60
CA GLU A 165 7.01 15.95 -6.79
C GLU A 165 5.93 14.87 -6.97
N ARG A 166 5.73 14.39 -8.21
CA ARG A 166 4.83 13.25 -8.48
C ARG A 166 5.30 11.97 -7.80
N ALA A 167 6.60 11.67 -7.84
CA ALA A 167 7.15 10.48 -7.24
C ALA A 167 7.00 10.46 -5.72
N VAL A 168 7.24 11.60 -5.05
CA VAL A 168 7.01 11.78 -3.61
C VAL A 168 5.54 11.54 -3.27
N LEU A 169 4.60 12.14 -4.02
CA LEU A 169 3.18 11.92 -3.79
C LEU A 169 2.78 10.44 -3.92
N LEU A 170 3.30 9.73 -4.92
CA LEU A 170 3.05 8.30 -5.10
C LEU A 170 3.63 7.49 -3.94
N PHE A 171 4.78 7.88 -3.42
CA PHE A 171 5.39 7.27 -2.25
C PHE A 171 4.55 7.49 -0.97
N ASP A 172 4.05 8.70 -0.74
CA ASP A 172 3.17 9.04 0.37
C ASP A 172 1.88 8.21 0.34
N LYS A 173 1.35 7.98 -0.86
CA LYS A 173 0.21 7.07 -1.09
C LYS A 173 0.57 5.59 -0.97
N ARG A 174 1.81 5.24 -0.67
CA ARG A 174 2.34 3.86 -0.65
C ARG A 174 2.17 3.12 -1.98
N GLN A 175 2.16 3.83 -3.10
CA GLN A 175 2.11 3.26 -4.46
C GLN A 175 3.54 2.99 -4.96
N LEU A 176 4.22 2.05 -4.30
CA LEU A 176 5.69 1.95 -4.35
C LEU A 176 6.27 1.66 -5.74
N THR A 177 5.59 0.83 -6.55
CA THR A 177 6.08 0.52 -7.90
C THR A 177 5.97 1.75 -8.80
N ALA A 178 4.85 2.47 -8.75
CA ALA A 178 4.67 3.71 -9.49
C ALA A 178 5.65 4.81 -9.03
N ALA A 179 5.89 4.93 -7.72
CA ALA A 179 6.87 5.86 -7.16
C ALA A 179 8.29 5.55 -7.67
N TYR A 180 8.69 4.27 -7.63
CA TYR A 180 9.99 3.82 -8.14
C TYR A 180 10.18 4.13 -9.63
N GLU A 181 9.16 3.88 -10.47
CA GLU A 181 9.20 4.20 -11.89
C GLU A 181 9.38 5.70 -12.13
N GLN A 182 8.70 6.54 -11.35
CA GLN A 182 8.83 8.00 -11.48
C GLN A 182 10.18 8.52 -10.99
N LEU A 183 10.71 8.02 -9.87
CA LEU A 183 12.06 8.38 -9.41
C LEU A 183 13.13 7.94 -10.43
N SER A 184 12.96 6.75 -11.03
CA SER A 184 13.85 6.27 -12.09
C SER A 184 13.84 7.21 -13.31
N LYS A 185 12.68 7.73 -13.71
CA LYS A 185 12.57 8.76 -14.76
C LYS A 185 13.27 10.05 -14.35
N CYS A 186 13.12 10.50 -13.10
CA CYS A 186 13.82 11.69 -12.59
C CYS A 186 15.34 11.56 -12.74
N LYS A 187 15.89 10.39 -12.35
CA LYS A 187 17.30 10.06 -12.47
C LYS A 187 17.80 10.16 -13.92
N GLU A 188 17.05 9.59 -14.86
CA GLU A 188 17.43 9.66 -16.29
C GLU A 188 17.35 11.08 -16.85
N LEU A 189 16.34 11.87 -16.48
CA LEU A 189 16.24 13.28 -16.87
C LEU A 189 17.42 14.11 -16.33
N MET A 190 17.86 13.88 -15.10
CA MET A 190 19.02 14.55 -14.52
C MET A 190 20.32 14.19 -15.24
N LYS A 191 20.53 12.90 -15.56
CA LYS A 191 21.68 12.47 -16.39
C LYS A 191 21.69 13.14 -17.75
N TRP A 192 20.53 13.23 -18.40
CA TRP A 192 20.39 13.90 -19.69
C TRP A 192 20.71 15.39 -19.59
N LYS A 193 20.16 16.10 -18.61
CA LYS A 193 20.46 17.54 -18.37
C LYS A 193 21.95 17.77 -18.15
N ARG A 194 22.62 16.89 -17.38
CA ARG A 194 24.08 16.95 -17.18
C ARG A 194 24.82 16.80 -18.52
N LYS A 195 24.46 15.80 -19.33
CA LYS A 195 25.07 15.56 -20.64
C LYS A 195 24.89 16.77 -21.57
N VAL A 196 23.69 17.35 -21.63
CA VAL A 196 23.42 18.55 -22.43
C VAL A 196 24.24 19.74 -21.94
N LYS A 197 24.32 19.99 -20.62
CA LYS A 197 25.14 21.07 -20.05
C LYS A 197 26.62 20.95 -20.43
N HIS A 198 27.16 19.72 -20.49
CA HIS A 198 28.54 19.49 -20.94
C HIS A 198 28.72 19.72 -22.45
N LEU A 199 27.70 19.41 -23.27
CA LEU A 199 27.74 19.65 -24.72
C LEU A 199 27.53 21.13 -25.08
N SER A 200 26.74 21.86 -24.29
CA SER A 200 26.45 23.27 -24.48
C SER A 200 27.52 24.20 -23.95
N ARG A 201 28.49 23.70 -23.16
CA ARG A 201 29.69 24.47 -22.87
C ARG A 201 30.43 24.66 -24.21
N PRO A 202 30.56 25.89 -24.73
CA PRO A 202 31.39 26.11 -25.90
C PRO A 202 32.75 25.53 -25.54
N LYS A 203 33.25 24.59 -26.36
CA LYS A 203 34.64 24.20 -26.27
C LYS A 203 35.40 25.49 -26.47
N GLU A 204 35.97 26.05 -25.41
CA GLU A 204 36.91 27.15 -25.52
C GLU A 204 37.94 26.67 -26.53
N ASP A 205 37.94 27.30 -27.70
CA ASP A 205 38.78 26.88 -28.80
C ASP A 205 40.22 26.97 -28.27
N PRO A 206 40.97 25.87 -28.17
CA PRO A 206 42.31 25.89 -27.57
C PRO A 206 43.25 26.86 -28.32
N LEU A 207 42.89 27.25 -29.54
CA LEU A 207 43.52 28.35 -30.26
C LEU A 207 43.22 29.74 -29.67
N MET A 208 42.00 30.02 -29.22
CA MET A 208 41.66 31.30 -28.57
C MET A 208 42.37 31.47 -27.23
N GLU A 209 42.57 30.37 -26.48
CA GLU A 209 43.36 30.40 -25.25
C GLU A 209 44.87 30.57 -25.53
N ARG A 210 45.40 29.91 -26.57
CA ARG A 210 46.81 30.06 -26.99
C ARG A 210 47.14 31.41 -27.60
N LEU A 211 46.19 32.05 -28.29
CA LEU A 211 46.40 33.35 -28.92
C LEU A 211 46.31 34.51 -27.92
N GLY A 212 45.99 34.27 -26.64
CA GLY A 212 45.84 35.33 -25.64
C GLY A 212 44.70 36.30 -25.95
N LEU A 213 43.88 36.01 -26.96
CA LEU A 213 42.72 36.77 -27.38
C LEU A 213 41.53 36.37 -26.50
N ARG A 214 41.69 36.49 -25.17
CA ARG A 214 40.51 36.66 -24.33
C ARG A 214 39.93 38.00 -24.72
N THR A 215 38.89 37.97 -25.54
CA THR A 215 37.99 39.09 -25.73
C THR A 215 37.40 39.39 -24.36
N THR A 216 38.07 40.24 -23.58
CA THR A 216 37.42 40.96 -22.50
C THR A 216 36.39 41.81 -23.21
N PHE A 217 35.16 41.29 -23.29
CA PHE A 217 34.02 42.11 -23.69
C PHE A 217 34.09 43.35 -22.78
N PRO A 218 34.17 44.56 -23.35
CA PRO A 218 34.15 45.77 -22.55
C PRO A 218 32.84 45.74 -21.76
N THR A 219 32.94 45.50 -20.46
CA THR A 219 31.85 45.83 -19.56
C THR A 219 31.74 47.33 -19.65
N ASP A 220 30.74 47.81 -20.39
CA ASP A 220 30.37 49.21 -20.48
C ASP A 220 30.26 49.75 -19.05
N THR A 221 31.35 50.37 -18.62
CA THR A 221 31.46 51.03 -17.34
C THR A 221 30.93 52.41 -17.63
N GLU A 222 29.64 52.59 -17.34
CA GLU A 222 29.00 53.89 -17.33
C GLU A 222 29.80 54.83 -16.42
N GLN A 223 30.67 55.62 -17.03
CA GLN A 223 31.19 56.85 -16.44
C GLN A 223 30.09 57.91 -16.53
N GLY A 224 29.10 57.80 -15.65
CA GLY A 224 28.13 58.86 -15.35
C GLY A 224 28.40 59.40 -13.96
N ALA A 225 29.25 60.43 -13.87
CA ALA A 225 29.55 61.14 -12.63
C ALA A 225 28.29 61.85 -12.11
N GLY A 226 27.89 61.51 -10.88
CA GLY A 226 26.74 62.10 -10.19
C GLY A 226 26.91 62.02 -8.68
N LEU A 227 27.76 62.91 -8.17
CA LEU A 227 27.94 63.36 -6.79
C LEU A 227 26.70 63.18 -5.88
N LEU A 228 26.82 62.42 -4.77
CA LEU A 228 26.62 62.89 -3.38
C LEU A 228 26.75 61.73 -2.37
N THR A 229 27.70 61.94 -1.46
CA THR A 229 27.94 61.40 -0.11
C THR A 229 26.91 60.45 0.54
N GLY A 230 27.38 59.29 1.02
CA GLY A 230 26.66 58.48 2.01
C GLY A 230 27.37 57.17 2.39
N SER A 231 28.19 57.23 3.45
CA SER A 231 28.61 56.17 4.37
C SER A 231 28.69 54.70 3.92
N ALA A 232 29.94 54.23 3.90
CA ALA A 232 30.43 52.95 4.42
C ALA A 232 29.40 51.92 4.91
N THR A 233 29.35 50.77 4.24
CA THR A 233 29.73 49.49 4.87
C THR A 233 30.38 48.55 3.85
N SER A 234 31.58 48.14 4.21
CA SER A 234 32.45 47.20 3.53
C SER A 234 32.02 45.76 3.90
N SER A 235 31.28 45.08 3.02
CA SER A 235 31.17 43.60 3.04
C SER A 235 30.58 43.05 1.73
N ALA A 236 31.30 43.23 0.62
CA ALA A 236 30.86 42.75 -0.70
C ALA A 236 32.00 42.13 -1.51
N ARG A 237 32.96 41.48 -0.84
CA ARG A 237 34.00 40.65 -1.48
C ARG A 237 34.06 39.30 -0.80
N SER A 238 33.32 38.32 -1.35
CA SER A 238 33.57 36.86 -1.30
C SER A 238 32.28 36.05 -1.52
N MET A 239 31.56 36.25 -2.62
CA MET A 239 30.54 35.29 -3.11
C MET A 239 30.82 34.82 -4.54
N GLY A 240 32.10 34.80 -4.92
CA GLY A 240 32.56 34.02 -6.06
C GLY A 240 32.82 32.58 -5.61
N GLN A 241 32.24 31.62 -6.32
CA GLN A 241 32.65 30.20 -6.37
C GLN A 241 32.22 29.27 -5.21
N ARG A 242 30.91 28.96 -5.10
CA ARG A 242 30.45 27.64 -4.58
C ARG A 242 29.23 27.06 -5.33
N SER A 243 28.94 27.51 -6.54
CA SER A 243 27.76 27.05 -7.33
C SER A 243 27.97 25.73 -8.08
N GLY A 244 29.06 25.00 -7.80
CA GLY A 244 29.36 23.72 -8.43
C GLY A 244 28.68 22.51 -7.78
N SER A 245 28.21 22.62 -6.52
CA SER A 245 27.77 21.46 -5.74
C SER A 245 26.28 21.14 -5.79
N SER A 246 25.39 22.04 -6.27
CA SER A 246 23.94 21.82 -6.09
C SER A 246 23.40 20.65 -6.92
N CYS A 247 23.84 20.50 -8.18
CA CYS A 247 23.28 19.46 -9.06
C CYS A 247 23.76 18.03 -8.70
N GLU A 248 24.98 17.88 -8.16
CA GLU A 248 25.45 16.56 -7.69
C GLU A 248 24.75 16.14 -6.40
N GLN A 249 24.54 17.10 -5.48
CA GLN A 249 23.78 16.87 -4.24
C GLN A 249 22.30 16.53 -4.53
N GLU A 250 21.68 17.17 -5.53
CA GLU A 250 20.32 16.85 -5.96
C GLU A 250 20.21 15.43 -6.55
N ILE A 251 21.24 14.96 -7.27
CA ILE A 251 21.24 13.60 -7.85
C ILE A 251 21.46 12.55 -6.76
N SER A 252 22.38 12.78 -5.83
CA SER A 252 22.58 11.84 -4.71
C SER A 252 21.30 11.70 -3.88
N GLY A 253 20.59 12.80 -3.60
CA GLY A 253 19.31 12.74 -2.89
C GLY A 253 18.26 11.86 -3.60
N ILE A 254 18.13 11.98 -4.92
CA ILE A 254 17.22 11.12 -5.70
C ILE A 254 17.68 9.65 -5.67
N GLU A 255 18.99 9.39 -5.65
CA GLU A 255 19.51 8.01 -5.56
C GLU A 255 19.23 7.37 -4.20
N ASP A 256 19.35 8.14 -3.12
CA ASP A 256 19.01 7.72 -1.77
C ASP A 256 17.51 7.42 -1.64
N ASP A 257 16.65 8.28 -2.19
CA ASP A 257 15.20 8.04 -2.25
C ASP A 257 14.86 6.77 -3.05
N ILE A 258 15.52 6.54 -4.19
CA ILE A 258 15.35 5.30 -4.97
C ILE A 258 15.73 4.08 -4.14
N LEU A 259 16.83 4.16 -3.39
CA LEU A 259 17.29 3.06 -2.53
C LEU A 259 16.26 2.77 -1.44
N CYS A 260 15.75 3.80 -0.76
CA CYS A 260 14.69 3.69 0.23
C CYS A 260 13.44 2.98 -0.33
N VAL A 261 12.94 3.40 -1.50
CA VAL A 261 11.79 2.74 -2.14
C VAL A 261 12.09 1.29 -2.48
N LYS A 262 13.29 0.99 -3.00
CA LYS A 262 13.70 -0.40 -3.31
C LYS A 262 13.76 -1.27 -2.07
N GLU A 263 14.28 -0.76 -0.96
CA GLU A 263 14.35 -1.47 0.31
C GLU A 263 12.95 -1.79 0.83
N LEU A 264 12.02 -0.84 0.79
CA LEU A 264 10.62 -1.07 1.15
C LEU A 264 9.94 -2.11 0.25
N ILE A 265 10.14 -2.05 -1.07
CA ILE A 265 9.65 -3.07 -2.00
C ILE A 265 10.25 -4.43 -1.65
N ALA A 266 11.55 -4.50 -1.37
CA ALA A 266 12.25 -5.72 -1.01
C ALA A 266 11.75 -6.29 0.32
N LEU A 267 11.47 -5.47 1.33
CA LEU A 267 10.89 -5.90 2.61
C LEU A 267 9.51 -6.54 2.40
N TYR A 268 8.66 -5.93 1.56
CA TYR A 268 7.35 -6.52 1.23
C TYR A 268 7.45 -7.80 0.39
N GLN A 269 8.47 -7.92 -0.46
CA GLN A 269 8.75 -9.16 -1.18
C GLN A 269 9.36 -10.23 -0.26
N GLN A 270 10.27 -9.90 0.64
CA GLN A 270 10.92 -10.84 1.55
C GLN A 270 9.97 -11.38 2.62
N SER A 271 9.09 -10.54 3.18
CA SER A 271 8.00 -10.99 4.06
C SER A 271 7.08 -11.99 3.34
N SER A 272 6.97 -11.87 2.02
CA SER A 272 6.23 -12.80 1.20
C SER A 272 7.04 -14.08 0.91
N ASP A 273 8.35 -14.01 0.69
CA ASP A 273 9.22 -15.14 0.31
C ASP A 273 9.69 -15.99 1.51
N SER A 274 9.82 -15.41 2.70
CA SER A 274 10.21 -16.13 3.92
C SER A 274 9.22 -17.25 4.27
N ARG A 275 7.96 -17.10 3.86
CA ARG A 275 6.91 -18.14 3.99
C ARG A 275 7.11 -19.34 3.04
N ARG A 276 8.06 -19.27 2.09
CA ARG A 276 8.34 -20.30 1.08
C ARG A 276 9.47 -21.26 1.48
N SER A 277 10.24 -20.93 2.53
CA SER A 277 11.44 -21.70 2.90
C SER A 277 11.15 -23.09 3.48
N SER A 278 9.90 -23.47 3.71
CA SER A 278 9.53 -24.86 3.98
C SER A 278 9.50 -25.66 2.67
N LYS A 279 10.64 -26.29 2.34
CA LYS A 279 10.84 -27.15 1.17
C LYS A 279 9.75 -28.23 1.04
N GLY A 280 8.81 -28.03 0.12
CA GLY A 280 7.83 -29.04 -0.29
C GLY A 280 6.95 -28.50 -1.41
N LYS A 281 6.79 -29.25 -2.50
CA LYS A 281 5.99 -28.87 -3.67
C LYS A 281 4.53 -28.62 -3.24
N GLY A 282 4.08 -27.36 -3.29
CA GLY A 282 2.68 -27.00 -3.04
C GLY A 282 2.41 -26.15 -1.79
N GLY A 283 3.36 -25.31 -1.36
CA GLY A 283 3.13 -24.38 -0.25
C GLY A 283 1.89 -23.48 -0.47
N PRO A 284 1.22 -23.06 0.61
CA PRO A 284 0.00 -22.26 0.55
C PRO A 284 0.20 -20.97 -0.26
N PRO A 285 -0.85 -20.45 -0.90
CA PRO A 285 -0.77 -19.22 -1.69
C PRO A 285 -0.24 -18.06 -0.83
N GLN A 286 0.79 -17.38 -1.34
CA GLN A 286 1.44 -16.24 -0.71
C GLN A 286 0.47 -15.07 -0.58
N ILE A 287 0.39 -14.45 0.59
CA ILE A 287 -0.44 -13.26 0.83
C ILE A 287 0.45 -12.07 1.14
N LEU A 288 0.18 -10.96 0.47
CA LEU A 288 0.85 -9.70 0.74
C LEU A 288 0.27 -9.02 2.00
N PRO A 289 1.05 -8.25 2.78
CA PRO A 289 0.50 -7.47 3.88
C PRO A 289 -0.60 -6.53 3.37
N CYS A 290 -1.73 -6.44 4.08
CA CYS A 290 -2.81 -5.51 3.73
C CYS A 290 -2.33 -4.06 3.82
N LEU A 291 -3.00 -3.15 3.12
CA LEU A 291 -2.56 -1.76 3.01
C LEU A 291 -2.54 -1.06 4.38
N LEU A 292 -3.52 -1.34 5.25
CA LEU A 292 -3.59 -0.72 6.57
C LEU A 292 -2.35 -1.05 7.41
N CYS A 293 -1.93 -2.33 7.46
CA CYS A 293 -0.68 -2.72 8.12
C CYS A 293 0.58 -2.06 7.53
N ARG A 294 0.58 -1.74 6.21
CA ARG A 294 1.67 -1.00 5.56
C ARG A 294 1.70 0.48 5.96
N PHE A 295 0.57 1.06 6.32
CA PHE A 295 0.49 2.43 6.82
C PHE A 295 0.90 2.51 8.29
N GLU A 296 0.50 1.53 9.11
CA GLU A 296 0.77 1.50 10.56
C GLU A 296 2.22 1.15 10.92
N GLY A 297 2.84 0.18 10.23
CA GLY A 297 4.22 -0.23 10.50
C GLY A 297 5.29 0.84 10.24
N SER A 298 4.89 2.04 9.80
CA SER A 298 5.74 3.21 9.63
C SER A 298 5.74 4.17 10.83
N LEU A 299 4.85 3.98 11.82
CA LEU A 299 4.65 4.95 12.91
C LEU A 299 5.29 4.56 14.25
N ASP A 300 5.70 3.29 14.41
CA ASP A 300 6.14 2.77 15.72
C ASP A 300 7.68 2.77 15.94
N THR A 301 8.47 3.46 15.11
CA THR A 301 9.95 3.49 15.29
C THR A 301 10.50 4.66 16.11
N ASP A 302 9.66 5.56 16.63
CA ASP A 302 10.13 6.78 17.31
C ASP A 302 9.98 6.73 18.84
N GLU A 303 10.61 5.75 19.51
CA GLU A 303 10.88 5.88 20.95
C GLU A 303 12.21 6.57 21.30
N ASP A 304 13.05 7.01 20.33
CA ASP A 304 14.35 7.63 20.66
C ASP A 304 14.83 8.79 19.76
N ILE A 305 13.96 9.46 18.97
CA ILE A 305 14.35 10.68 18.22
C ILE A 305 13.70 11.92 18.84
N SER A 306 14.18 12.29 20.03
CA SER A 306 14.02 13.66 20.54
C SER A 306 14.95 14.61 19.76
N ASP A 307 14.37 15.68 19.21
CA ASP A 307 15.01 16.98 18.89
C ASP A 307 15.47 17.35 17.46
N SER A 308 15.04 16.71 16.36
CA SER A 308 15.48 17.22 15.02
C SER A 308 14.51 17.29 13.83
N ALA A 309 13.19 17.46 14.03
CA ALA A 309 12.28 17.66 12.88
C ALA A 309 11.12 18.65 13.13
N ALA A 310 11.38 19.79 13.76
CA ALA A 310 10.45 20.93 13.78
C ALA A 310 10.54 21.79 12.50
N ARG A 311 10.38 21.19 11.31
CA ARG A 311 10.18 21.90 10.04
C ARG A 311 9.38 21.07 9.02
N SER A 312 8.06 21.02 9.19
CA SER A 312 7.09 21.19 8.09
C SER A 312 5.70 21.41 8.70
N ALA A 313 5.02 22.41 8.15
CA ALA A 313 3.94 23.14 8.78
C ALA A 313 2.59 22.42 8.73
N ALA A 314 1.82 22.63 9.79
CA ALA A 314 0.36 22.79 9.82
C ALA A 314 -0.45 22.04 8.76
N VAL A 315 -0.83 20.81 9.08
CA VAL A 315 -2.00 20.14 8.51
C VAL A 315 -3.08 20.13 9.60
N ASP A 316 -4.23 20.73 9.29
CA ASP A 316 -5.37 20.93 10.17
C ASP A 316 -5.86 19.64 10.88
N ASP A 317 -6.27 19.82 12.14
CA ASP A 317 -6.81 18.85 13.12
C ASP A 317 -8.13 18.15 12.68
N THR A 318 -8.19 17.58 11.48
CA THR A 318 -9.26 16.66 11.05
C THR A 318 -8.86 15.20 11.06
N ASN A 319 -7.73 14.90 11.74
CA ASN A 319 -7.21 13.54 11.86
C ASN A 319 -8.17 12.71 12.70
N THR A 320 -9.14 12.09 12.02
CA THR A 320 -10.05 11.11 12.58
C THR A 320 -9.16 9.94 12.96
N VAL A 321 -8.88 9.82 14.25
CA VAL A 321 -8.00 8.81 14.84
C VAL A 321 -8.42 7.45 14.29
N TYR A 322 -7.51 6.84 13.53
CA TYR A 322 -7.59 5.44 13.10
C TYR A 322 -7.74 4.58 14.35
N SER A 323 -8.96 4.21 14.72
CA SER A 323 -9.16 3.11 15.68
C SER A 323 -8.91 1.82 14.92
N ALA A 324 -7.64 1.48 14.78
CA ALA A 324 -7.18 0.26 14.13
C ALA A 324 -7.79 -0.97 14.80
N ALA A 325 -8.21 -1.94 13.98
CA ALA A 325 -8.29 -3.32 14.44
C ALA A 325 -6.86 -3.74 14.82
N PRO A 326 -6.60 -4.26 16.04
CA PRO A 326 -5.25 -4.64 16.44
C PRO A 326 -4.65 -5.63 15.43
N LEU A 327 -3.34 -5.56 15.18
CA LEU A 327 -2.61 -6.47 14.28
C LEU A 327 -2.99 -7.95 14.51
N ASP A 328 -3.30 -8.28 15.76
CA ASP A 328 -3.81 -9.57 16.23
C ASP A 328 -5.07 -10.05 15.50
N GLU A 329 -6.00 -9.14 15.14
CA GLU A 329 -7.22 -9.46 14.38
C GLU A 329 -6.89 -9.83 12.93
N CYS A 330 -5.89 -9.20 12.31
CA CYS A 330 -5.44 -9.56 10.95
C CYS A 330 -4.80 -10.95 10.93
N THR A 331 -4.01 -11.28 11.95
CA THR A 331 -3.39 -12.62 12.10
C THR A 331 -4.41 -13.69 12.48
N ALA A 332 -5.36 -13.42 13.38
CA ALA A 332 -6.38 -14.38 13.79
C ALA A 332 -7.36 -14.70 12.64
N TRP A 333 -7.73 -13.69 11.84
CA TRP A 333 -8.50 -13.89 10.62
C TRP A 333 -7.75 -14.80 9.63
N TRP A 334 -6.43 -14.64 9.54
CA TRP A 334 -5.58 -15.45 8.67
C TRP A 334 -5.48 -16.90 9.11
N GLU A 335 -5.28 -17.16 10.41
CA GLU A 335 -5.27 -18.52 10.96
C GLU A 335 -6.60 -19.23 10.70
N THR A 336 -7.71 -18.49 10.78
CA THR A 336 -9.05 -19.00 10.45
C THR A 336 -9.16 -19.42 8.98
N LEU A 337 -8.67 -18.60 8.04
CA LEU A 337 -8.68 -18.93 6.61
C LEU A 337 -7.74 -20.09 6.24
N CYS A 338 -6.55 -20.15 6.84
CA CYS A 338 -5.61 -21.25 6.62
C CYS A 338 -6.16 -22.58 7.15
N ALA A 339 -6.79 -22.56 8.33
CA ALA A 339 -7.46 -23.73 8.89
C ALA A 339 -8.58 -24.26 7.96
N CYS A 340 -9.24 -23.37 7.21
CA CYS A 340 -10.21 -23.75 6.18
C CYS A 340 -9.57 -24.38 4.94
N ASP A 341 -8.37 -23.94 4.49
CA ASP A 341 -7.70 -24.49 3.30
C ASP A 341 -7.13 -25.89 3.55
N GLU A 342 -6.46 -26.10 4.68
CA GLU A 342 -5.93 -27.43 5.05
C GLU A 342 -7.04 -28.48 5.14
N SER A 343 -8.22 -28.06 5.59
CA SER A 343 -9.41 -28.90 5.63
C SER A 343 -9.89 -29.32 4.24
N ASN A 344 -9.74 -28.46 3.23
CA ASN A 344 -10.14 -28.73 1.85
C ASN A 344 -9.09 -29.54 1.08
N GLN A 345 -7.80 -29.38 1.39
CA GLN A 345 -6.72 -30.15 0.73
C GLN A 345 -6.68 -31.62 1.18
N LEU A 346 -7.15 -31.95 2.38
CA LEU A 346 -7.20 -33.34 2.86
C LEU A 346 -8.37 -34.15 2.29
N SER A 347 -9.32 -33.50 1.61
CA SER A 347 -10.54 -34.11 1.06
C SER A 347 -10.50 -34.41 -0.45
N GLY A 348 -9.45 -33.97 -1.16
CA GLY A 348 -9.19 -34.33 -2.56
C GLY A 348 -8.00 -35.25 -2.67
#